data_AF-A0A5N0EEZ3-F1
#
_entry.id   AF-A0A5N0EEZ3-F1
#
_cell.length_a   1.000
_cell.length_b   1.000
_cell.length_c   1.000
_cell.angle_alpha   90.00
_cell.angle_beta   90.00
_cell.angle_gamma   90.00
#
_symmetry.space_group_name_H-M   'P 1'
#
loop_
_entity.id
_entity.type
_entity.pdbx_description
1 polymer ?
#
loop_
_entity_poly.entity_id
_entity_poly.type
_entity_poly.pdbx_seq_one_letter_code
_entity_poly.pdbx_strand_id
1 'polypeptide(L)'
;MPKFEVDTDQLRTAANHAAGIHDRIDGVLTTLESKLGATGTPWGKDSFGKKFADGEKGYLAARTNLLQGIGGISGTFGAIADGQRDAAGLIDGQETNNTHSFGKRDKP
;
A
#
# COMPACT_ATOMS: atom_id res chain seq x y z
N MET A 1 -22.62 -26.25 11.95
CA MET A 1 -22.41 -25.38 10.77
C MET A 1 -20.97 -24.88 10.82
N PRO A 2 -20.22 -24.88 9.71
CA PRO A 2 -18.88 -24.30 9.70
C PRO A 2 -19.03 -22.79 9.87
N LYS A 3 -18.35 -22.24 10.88
CA LYS A 3 -18.41 -20.83 11.23
C LYS A 3 -17.54 -20.05 10.24
N PHE A 4 -18.06 -18.94 9.69
CA PHE A 4 -17.37 -18.08 8.72
C PHE A 4 -16.16 -17.32 9.29
N GLU A 5 -15.85 -17.55 10.57
CA GLU A 5 -14.73 -16.98 11.32
C GLU A 5 -13.36 -17.26 10.65
N VAL A 6 -13.19 -18.47 10.08
CA VAL A 6 -11.96 -18.88 9.40
C VAL A 6 -11.65 -18.02 8.16
N ASP A 7 -12.65 -17.47 7.48
CA ASP A 7 -12.44 -16.59 6.31
C ASP A 7 -12.05 -15.17 6.73
N THR A 8 -12.59 -14.65 7.85
CA THR A 8 -12.26 -13.31 8.34
C THR A 8 -10.83 -13.21 8.88
N ASP A 9 -10.34 -14.26 9.56
CA ASP A 9 -8.95 -14.33 10.03
C ASP A 9 -7.96 -14.42 8.87
N GLN A 10 -8.32 -15.13 7.80
CA GLN A 10 -7.53 -15.17 6.57
C GLN A 10 -7.50 -13.82 5.86
N LEU A 11 -8.62 -13.10 5.78
CA LEU A 11 -8.68 -11.75 5.24
C LEU A 11 -7.80 -10.77 6.02
N ARG A 12 -7.84 -10.83 7.36
CA ARG A 12 -6.97 -10.02 8.22
C ARG A 12 -5.49 -10.35 8.03
N THR A 13 -5.16 -11.63 7.88
CA THR A 13 -3.78 -12.06 7.62
C THR A 13 -3.30 -11.55 6.27
N ALA A 14 -4.14 -11.65 5.23
CA ALA A 14 -3.83 -11.13 3.91
C ALA A 14 -3.65 -9.60 3.93
N ALA A 15 -4.48 -8.89 4.70
CA ALA A 15 -4.36 -7.44 4.87
C ALA A 15 -3.01 -7.05 5.50
N ASN A 16 -2.58 -7.80 6.51
CA ASN A 16 -1.28 -7.57 7.15
C ASN A 16 -0.11 -7.81 6.19
N HIS A 17 -0.22 -8.81 5.30
CA HIS A 17 0.79 -9.04 4.27
C HIS A 17 0.84 -7.90 3.25
N ALA A 18 -0.32 -7.44 2.77
CA ALA A 18 -0.41 -6.32 1.83
C ALA A 18 0.15 -5.03 2.46
N ALA A 19 -0.20 -4.74 3.72
CA ALA A 19 0.37 -3.63 4.48
C ALA A 19 1.89 -3.76 4.64
N GLY A 20 2.40 -4.95 4.95
CA GLY A 20 3.85 -5.18 5.06
C GLY A 20 4.59 -4.97 3.73
N ILE A 21 3.96 -5.24 2.59
CA ILE A 21 4.53 -4.92 1.26
C ILE A 21 4.55 -3.40 1.06
N HIS A 22 3.43 -2.72 1.33
CA HIS A 22 3.34 -1.26 1.30
C HIS A 22 4.46 -0.62 2.12
N ASP A 23 4.60 -0.99 3.39
CA ASP A 23 5.57 -0.39 4.32
C ASP A 23 7.03 -0.60 3.86
N ARG A 24 7.33 -1.75 3.25
CA ARG A 24 8.65 -2.03 2.69
C ARG A 24 8.95 -1.16 1.47
N ILE A 25 7.97 -1.01 0.56
CA ILE A 25 8.12 -0.18 -0.63
C ILE A 25 8.30 1.29 -0.21
N ASP A 26 7.46 1.75 0.72
CA ASP A 26 7.50 3.12 1.24
C ASP A 26 8.82 3.43 1.97
N GLY A 27 9.33 2.48 2.76
CA GLY A 27 10.63 2.61 3.42
C GLY A 27 11.81 2.70 2.44
N VAL A 28 11.78 1.91 1.36
CA VAL A 28 12.78 2.00 0.29
C VAL A 28 12.69 3.35 -0.43
N LEU A 29 11.48 3.81 -0.73
CA LEU A 29 11.22 5.09 -1.38
C LEU A 29 11.75 6.25 -0.54
N THR A 30 11.38 6.30 0.74
CA THR A 30 11.84 7.30 1.71
C THR A 30 13.36 7.33 1.82
N THR A 31 13.99 6.14 1.87
CA THR A 31 15.46 6.03 1.91
C THR A 31 16.10 6.56 0.63
N LEU A 32 15.53 6.22 -0.53
CA LEU A 32 16.02 6.69 -1.83
C LEU A 32 15.90 8.21 -1.93
N GLU A 33 14.75 8.79 -1.57
CA GLU A 33 14.51 10.23 -1.62
C GLU A 33 15.46 11.00 -0.69
N SER A 34 15.63 10.52 0.55
CA SER A 34 16.56 11.09 1.52
C SER A 34 18.00 11.09 1.00
N LYS A 35 18.46 9.96 0.44
CA LYS A 35 19.80 9.88 -0.16
C LYS A 35 19.95 10.82 -1.34
N LEU A 36 18.98 10.86 -2.26
CA LEU A 36 19.05 11.72 -3.44
C LEU A 36 18.98 13.21 -3.10
N GLY A 37 18.26 13.60 -2.03
CA GLY A 37 18.23 14.97 -1.55
C GLY A 37 19.55 15.42 -0.91
N ALA A 38 20.29 14.50 -0.29
CA ALA A 38 21.52 14.81 0.44
C ALA A 38 22.76 15.00 -0.46
N THR A 39 22.80 14.41 -1.65
CA THR A 39 24.04 14.35 -2.46
C THR A 39 24.30 15.55 -3.38
N GLY A 40 23.41 16.55 -3.44
CA GLY A 40 23.52 17.64 -4.43
C GLY A 40 23.49 17.14 -5.88
N THR A 41 23.85 17.99 -6.84
CA THR A 41 23.88 17.63 -8.27
C THR A 41 25.32 17.35 -8.71
N PRO A 42 25.74 16.08 -8.91
CA PRO A 42 27.11 15.73 -9.32
C PRO A 42 27.39 16.06 -10.79
N TRP A 43 26.36 16.32 -11.59
CA TRP A 43 26.50 16.76 -12.97
C TRP A 43 26.76 18.28 -13.01
N GLY A 44 27.80 18.68 -13.74
CA GLY A 44 28.21 20.09 -13.86
C GLY A 44 27.14 21.00 -14.48
N LYS A 45 27.39 22.31 -14.46
CA LYS A 45 26.47 23.33 -15.02
C LYS A 45 26.64 23.58 -16.53
N ASP A 46 27.50 22.80 -17.18
CA ASP A 46 27.74 22.92 -18.62
C ASP A 46 26.57 22.38 -19.45
N SER A 47 26.65 22.54 -20.76
CA SER A 47 25.59 22.11 -21.69
C SER A 47 25.35 20.60 -21.64
N PHE A 48 26.35 19.81 -21.28
CA PHE A 48 26.23 18.35 -21.14
C PHE A 48 25.49 17.99 -19.85
N GLY A 49 25.90 18.55 -18.71
CA GLY A 49 25.25 18.33 -17.42
C GLY A 49 23.81 18.82 -17.40
N LYS A 50 23.51 19.95 -18.06
CA LYS A 50 22.12 20.40 -18.25
C LYS A 50 21.31 19.44 -19.11
N LYS A 51 21.84 18.96 -20.25
CA LYS A 51 21.12 17.96 -21.07
C LYS A 51 20.89 16.66 -20.33
N PHE A 52 21.87 16.22 -19.54
CA PHE A 52 21.76 15.02 -18.72
C PHE A 52 20.65 15.16 -17.66
N ALA A 53 20.58 16.30 -16.97
CA ALA A 53 19.64 16.50 -15.87
C ALA A 53 18.24 16.91 -16.34
N ASP A 54 18.18 17.97 -17.13
CA ASP A 54 16.97 18.73 -17.49
C ASP A 54 16.39 18.35 -18.85
N GLY A 55 17.04 17.46 -19.60
CA GLY A 55 16.49 16.95 -20.85
C GLY A 55 15.10 16.34 -20.64
N GLU A 56 14.28 16.28 -21.69
CA GLU A 56 12.91 15.71 -21.62
C GLU A 56 12.89 14.28 -21.05
N LYS A 57 13.93 13.49 -21.36
CA LYS A 57 14.19 12.16 -20.79
C LYS A 57 15.42 12.14 -19.88
N GLY A 58 15.77 13.31 -19.34
CA GLY A 58 16.91 13.51 -18.45
C GLY A 58 16.71 12.83 -17.10
N TYR A 59 17.77 12.82 -16.31
CA TYR A 59 17.81 12.17 -15.00
C TYR A 59 16.68 12.64 -14.08
N LEU A 60 16.37 13.94 -14.05
CA LEU A 60 15.33 14.47 -13.16
C LEU A 60 13.92 13.97 -13.55
N ALA A 61 13.64 13.90 -14.85
CA ALA A 61 12.38 13.34 -15.34
C ALA A 61 12.27 11.84 -15.05
N ALA A 62 13.34 11.08 -15.34
CA ALA A 62 13.40 9.65 -15.05
C ALA A 62 13.24 9.34 -13.55
N ARG A 63 13.92 10.12 -12.69
CA ARG A 63 13.79 10.05 -11.23
C ARG A 63 12.35 10.27 -10.80
N THR A 64 11.72 11.37 -11.22
CA THR A 64 10.34 11.70 -10.85
C THR A 64 9.37 10.60 -11.26
N ASN A 65 9.47 10.11 -12.51
CA ASN A 65 8.60 9.04 -13.00
C ASN A 65 8.78 7.74 -12.21
N LEU A 66 10.03 7.40 -11.83
CA LEU A 66 10.30 6.23 -11.02
C LEU A 66 9.69 6.36 -9.62
N LEU A 67 9.90 7.49 -8.95
CA LEU A 67 9.36 7.73 -7.60
C LEU A 67 7.82 7.70 -7.62
N GLN A 68 7.19 8.32 -8.61
CA GLN A 68 5.74 8.29 -8.79
C GLN A 68 5.21 6.88 -9.06
N GLY A 69 5.87 6.12 -9.94
CA GLY A 69 5.49 4.75 -10.26
C GLY A 69 5.56 3.83 -9.03
N ILE A 70 6.64 3.92 -8.26
CA ILE A 70 6.81 3.17 -7.01
C ILE A 70 5.75 3.59 -5.98
N GLY A 71 5.51 4.88 -5.82
CA GLY A 71 4.45 5.39 -4.93
C GLY A 71 3.06 4.86 -5.31
N GLY A 72 2.75 4.79 -6.60
CA GLY A 72 1.49 4.20 -7.08
C GLY A 72 1.33 2.72 -6.75
N ILE A 73 2.42 1.94 -6.85
CA ILE A 73 2.43 0.52 -6.44
C ILE A 73 2.21 0.43 -4.92
N SER A 74 2.93 1.23 -4.13
CA SER A 74 2.77 1.27 -2.67
C SER A 74 1.31 1.54 -2.30
N GLY A 75 0.72 2.62 -2.83
CA GLY A 75 -0.67 2.98 -2.57
C GLY A 75 -1.68 1.89 -2.96
N THR A 76 -1.40 1.14 -4.03
CA THR A 76 -2.23 -0.02 -4.43
C THR A 76 -2.23 -1.11 -3.35
N PHE A 77 -1.07 -1.45 -2.78
CA PHE A 77 -0.99 -2.43 -1.70
C PHE A 77 -1.63 -1.93 -0.40
N GLY A 78 -1.55 -0.62 -0.11
CA GLY A 78 -2.28 0.01 0.98
C GLY A 78 -3.79 -0.15 0.82
N ALA A 79 -4.32 0.19 -0.35
CA ALA A 79 -5.75 0.06 -0.66
C ALA A 79 -6.25 -1.40 -0.59
N ILE A 80 -5.44 -2.36 -1.03
CA ILE A 80 -5.75 -3.79 -0.89
C ILE A 80 -5.83 -4.18 0.58
N ALA A 81 -4.87 -3.75 1.40
CA ALA A 81 -4.87 -4.04 2.82
C ALA A 81 -6.13 -3.50 3.52
N ASP A 82 -6.52 -2.27 3.21
CA ASP A 82 -7.70 -1.64 3.79
C ASP A 82 -8.99 -2.34 3.34
N GLY A 83 -9.12 -2.64 2.04
CA GLY A 83 -10.28 -3.38 1.54
C GLY A 83 -10.44 -4.77 2.17
N GLN A 84 -9.34 -5.46 2.48
CA GLN A 84 -9.38 -6.75 3.18
C GLN A 84 -9.78 -6.60 4.65
N ARG A 85 -9.36 -5.53 5.34
CA ARG A 85 -9.80 -5.22 6.72
C ARG A 85 -11.28 -4.89 6.77
N ASP A 86 -11.75 -4.07 5.83
CA ASP A 86 -13.15 -3.66 5.73
C ASP A 86 -14.04 -4.87 5.46
N ALA A 87 -13.62 -5.75 4.54
CA ALA A 87 -14.34 -6.98 4.25
C ALA A 87 -14.46 -7.88 5.49
N ALA A 88 -13.36 -8.08 6.24
CA ALA A 88 -13.39 -8.86 7.48
C ALA A 88 -14.35 -8.25 8.52
N GLY A 89 -14.32 -6.92 8.69
CA GLY A 89 -15.22 -6.22 9.60
C GLY A 89 -16.69 -6.32 9.21
N LEU A 90 -17.00 -6.22 7.91
CA LEU A 90 -18.37 -6.39 7.40
C LEU A 90 -18.91 -7.79 7.66
N ILE A 91 -18.09 -8.83 7.43
CA ILE A 91 -18.48 -10.22 7.65
C ILE A 91 -18.73 -10.49 9.14
N ASP A 92 -17.86 -10.03 10.03
CA ASP A 92 -18.05 -10.19 11.48
C ASP A 92 -19.32 -9.51 11.99
N GLY A 93 -19.61 -8.32 11.46
CA GLY A 93 -20.85 -7.60 11.77
C GLY A 93 -22.09 -8.37 11.30
N GLN A 94 -22.05 -8.95 10.10
CA GLN A 94 -23.13 -9.78 9.58
C GLN A 94 -23.35 -11.04 10.42
N GLU A 95 -22.28 -11.74 10.81
CA GLU A 95 -22.37 -12.95 11.64
C GLU A 95 -22.93 -12.64 13.04
N THR A 96 -22.49 -11.53 13.64
CA THR A 96 -22.98 -11.08 14.95
C THR A 96 -24.47 -10.76 14.90
N ASN A 97 -24.93 -10.05 13.86
CA ASN A 97 -26.33 -9.70 13.66
C ASN A 97 -27.22 -10.92 13.36
N ASN A 98 -26.72 -11.86 12.56
CA ASN A 98 -27.40 -13.11 12.26
C ASN A 98 -27.54 -13.95 13.54
N THR A 99 -26.45 -14.17 14.26
CA THR A 99 -26.45 -14.91 15.54
C THR A 99 -27.41 -14.28 16.55
N HIS A 100 -27.42 -12.95 16.68
CA HIS A 100 -28.36 -12.26 17.58
C HIS A 100 -29.83 -12.43 17.18
N SER A 101 -30.14 -12.43 15.89
CA SER A 101 -31.51 -12.53 15.39
C SER A 101 -32.05 -13.96 15.43
N PHE A 102 -31.21 -14.95 15.11
CA PHE A 102 -31.57 -16.36 15.21
C PHE A 102 -31.59 -16.85 16.66
N GLY A 103 -30.64 -16.42 17.50
CA GLY A 103 -30.61 -16.77 18.93
C GLY A 103 -31.77 -16.19 19.74
N LYS A 104 -32.43 -15.13 19.25
CA LYS A 104 -33.67 -14.59 19.84
C LYS A 104 -34.94 -15.35 19.41
N ARG A 105 -34.90 -16.10 18.30
CA ARG A 105 -36.04 -16.88 17.79
C ARG A 105 -36.17 -18.28 18.40
N ASP A 106 -35.13 -18.79 19.06
CA ASP A 106 -35.09 -20.12 19.68
C ASP A 106 -35.35 -20.13 21.20
N LYS A 107 -35.81 -19.01 21.78
CA LYS A 107 -36.35 -19.03 23.16
C LYS A 107 -37.87 -19.23 23.11
N PRO A 108 -38.42 -20.27 23.77
CA PRO A 108 -39.87 -20.50 23.85
C PRO A 108 -40.60 -19.39 24.60
#